data_AF-A0A317JV64-F1
#
_entry.id   AF-A0A317JV64-F1
#
_cell.length_a   1.000
_cell.length_b   1.000
_cell.length_c   1.000
_cell.angle_alpha   90.00
_cell.angle_beta   90.00
_cell.angle_gamma   90.00
#
_symmetry.space_group_name_H-M   'P 1'
#
loop_
_entity.id
_entity.type
_entity.pdbx_description
1 polymer ?
#
loop_
_entity_poly.entity_id
_entity_poly.type
_entity_poly.pdbx_seq_one_letter_code
_entity_poly.pdbx_strand_id
1 'polypeptide(L)'
;MTTRRVSPSLTPVRRAAGLLAALTLGAALLAGCSSDGADTDCGLDACTVTFDRGVDASASILGVEAKLVGAQGDQVTVEVAGEQLSLTVGQQATEVGGLQVSLDSVTDQQVVIRVARNTSS
;
A
#
# COMPACT_ATOMS: atom_id res chain seq x y z
N MET A 1 35.99 -35.66 -49.51
CA MET A 1 35.80 -34.45 -50.34
C MET A 1 35.00 -33.44 -49.54
N THR A 2 35.49 -32.21 -49.53
CA THR A 2 35.06 -30.99 -48.84
C THR A 2 33.62 -30.55 -49.13
N THR A 3 32.92 -30.00 -48.12
CA THR A 3 32.37 -28.64 -48.24
C THR A 3 32.05 -28.01 -46.89
N ARG A 4 32.58 -26.80 -46.71
CA ARG A 4 32.35 -25.81 -45.65
C ARG A 4 31.34 -24.78 -46.15
N ARG A 5 30.35 -24.36 -45.35
CA ARG A 5 29.71 -23.01 -45.38
C ARG A 5 29.15 -22.73 -43.97
N VAL A 6 29.78 -21.84 -43.20
CA VAL A 6 29.49 -20.39 -43.02
C VAL A 6 28.14 -20.13 -42.36
N SER A 7 28.24 -19.63 -41.13
CA SER A 7 27.19 -19.12 -40.25
C SER A 7 26.56 -17.82 -40.77
N PRO A 8 25.33 -17.51 -40.34
CA PRO A 8 24.97 -16.14 -40.00
C PRO A 8 24.61 -16.07 -38.51
N SER A 9 25.44 -15.33 -37.76
CA SER A 9 25.11 -14.80 -36.44
C SER A 9 23.90 -13.88 -36.55
N LEU A 10 22.75 -14.33 -36.04
CA LEU A 10 21.55 -13.53 -35.87
C LEU A 10 21.46 -13.09 -34.41
N THR A 11 21.99 -11.89 -34.12
CA THR A 11 21.52 -11.10 -32.98
C THR A 11 20.48 -10.10 -33.46
N PRO A 12 19.24 -10.19 -32.94
CA PRO A 12 18.37 -9.03 -32.82
C PRO A 12 18.11 -8.76 -31.34
N VAL A 13 18.86 -7.79 -30.82
CA VAL A 13 18.38 -6.62 -30.08
C VAL A 13 16.88 -6.65 -29.70
N ARG A 14 16.65 -6.53 -28.38
CA ARG A 14 15.46 -5.97 -27.70
C ARG A 14 14.13 -6.65 -28.02
N ARG A 15 13.57 -7.35 -27.02
CA ARG A 15 12.37 -6.91 -26.28
C ARG A 15 12.41 -7.54 -24.90
N ALA A 16 12.61 -6.73 -23.86
CA ALA A 16 12.20 -7.06 -22.51
C ALA A 16 10.67 -7.21 -22.56
N ALA A 17 10.23 -8.43 -22.85
CA ALA A 17 8.84 -8.76 -23.05
C ALA A 17 8.19 -8.94 -21.68
N GLY A 18 7.55 -7.86 -21.22
CA GLY A 18 6.30 -7.89 -20.45
C GLY A 18 6.22 -8.85 -19.27
N LEU A 19 6.94 -8.56 -18.19
CA LEU A 19 6.56 -9.02 -16.86
C LEU A 19 5.50 -8.07 -16.29
N LEU A 20 4.28 -8.06 -16.85
CA LEU A 20 3.10 -7.49 -16.19
C LEU A 20 1.89 -8.33 -16.61
N ALA A 21 1.89 -9.58 -16.17
CA ALA A 21 0.70 -10.43 -16.24
C ALA A 21 -0.34 -9.89 -15.23
N ALA A 22 -1.33 -9.19 -15.77
CA ALA A 22 -2.70 -9.03 -15.30
C ALA A 22 -2.99 -9.39 -13.82
N LEU A 23 -2.99 -8.38 -12.96
CA LEU A 23 -3.68 -8.37 -11.66
C LEU A 23 -5.08 -7.73 -11.78
N THR A 24 -5.77 -7.88 -12.92
CA THR A 24 -7.04 -7.15 -13.19
C THR A 24 -8.29 -7.83 -12.64
N LEU A 25 -8.19 -8.79 -11.71
CA LEU A 25 -9.33 -9.46 -11.08
C LEU A 25 -9.40 -9.15 -9.58
N GLY A 26 -9.73 -7.89 -9.23
CA GLY A 26 -9.96 -7.50 -7.84
C GLY A 26 -10.86 -6.26 -7.63
N ALA A 27 -11.19 -5.51 -8.67
CA ALA A 27 -11.82 -4.19 -8.54
C ALA A 27 -13.34 -4.18 -8.27
N ALA A 28 -13.99 -5.33 -8.07
CA ALA A 28 -15.46 -5.41 -8.07
C ALA A 28 -16.13 -5.48 -6.69
N LEU A 29 -15.38 -5.60 -5.57
CA LEU A 29 -15.99 -5.84 -4.24
C LEU A 29 -15.72 -4.77 -3.17
N LEU A 30 -14.98 -3.70 -3.49
CA LEU A 30 -14.54 -2.70 -2.50
C LEU A 30 -15.33 -1.38 -2.58
N ALA A 31 -16.67 -1.45 -2.63
CA ALA A 31 -17.55 -0.27 -2.69
C ALA A 31 -17.58 0.59 -1.38
N GLY A 32 -16.49 0.60 -0.61
CA GLY A 32 -16.40 1.30 0.68
C GLY A 32 -15.05 1.92 1.00
N CYS A 33 -14.09 1.92 0.06
CA CYS A 33 -12.88 2.74 0.19
C CYS A 33 -13.01 3.99 -0.69
N SER A 34 -13.02 5.16 -0.05
CA SER A 34 -12.87 6.45 -0.71
C SER A 34 -11.66 7.14 -0.10
N SER A 35 -10.79 7.67 -0.94
CA SER A 35 -9.46 8.11 -0.52
C SER A 35 -9.13 9.42 -1.23
N ASP A 36 -8.72 10.44 -0.47
CA ASP A 36 -8.32 11.75 -0.97
C ASP A 36 -6.88 12.03 -0.51
N GLY A 37 -5.94 12.10 -1.46
CA GLY A 37 -4.51 12.25 -1.17
C GLY A 37 -3.85 11.00 -0.54
N ALA A 38 -4.49 9.84 -0.69
CA ALA A 38 -3.98 8.57 -0.19
C ALA A 38 -4.31 7.41 -1.14
N ASP A 39 -3.37 6.49 -1.33
CA ASP A 39 -3.59 5.23 -2.03
C ASP A 39 -4.00 4.14 -1.04
N THR A 40 -5.13 3.48 -1.30
CA THR A 40 -5.66 2.42 -0.45
C THR A 40 -5.71 1.09 -1.19
N ASP A 41 -4.98 0.10 -0.71
CA ASP A 41 -5.01 -1.28 -1.19
C ASP A 41 -5.68 -2.17 -0.14
N CYS A 42 -6.92 -2.60 -0.41
CA CYS A 42 -7.71 -3.40 0.53
C CYS A 42 -7.85 -4.85 0.06
N GLY A 43 -7.42 -5.78 0.92
CA GLY A 43 -7.80 -7.18 0.90
C GLY A 43 -9.12 -7.42 1.65
N LEU A 44 -9.42 -8.70 1.90
CA LEU A 44 -10.67 -9.11 2.55
C LEU A 44 -10.75 -8.68 4.02
N ASP A 45 -9.63 -8.69 4.73
CA ASP A 45 -9.55 -8.47 6.19
C ASP A 45 -8.62 -7.34 6.59
N ALA A 46 -7.85 -6.80 5.65
CA ALA A 46 -6.86 -5.76 5.90
C ALA A 46 -6.72 -4.82 4.72
N CYS A 47 -6.42 -3.57 5.02
CA CYS A 47 -6.15 -2.50 4.08
C CYS A 47 -4.79 -1.88 4.39
N THR A 48 -4.00 -1.67 3.34
CA THR A 48 -2.78 -0.87 3.38
C THR A 48 -3.13 0.51 2.83
N VAL A 49 -2.77 1.55 3.57
CA VAL A 49 -3.04 2.94 3.21
C VAL A 49 -1.72 3.68 3.13
N THR A 50 -1.45 4.28 1.99
CA THR A 50 -0.27 5.10 1.73
C THR A 50 -0.71 6.54 1.66
N PHE A 51 -0.30 7.34 2.64
CA PHE A 51 -0.52 8.78 2.67
C PHE A 51 0.70 9.51 2.11
N ASP A 52 0.47 10.48 1.22
CA ASP A 52 1.51 11.41 0.81
C ASP A 52 1.77 12.45 1.93
N ARG A 53 3.04 12.74 2.20
CA ARG A 53 3.43 13.73 3.21
C ARG A 53 3.31 15.14 2.65
N GLY A 54 2.96 16.09 3.51
CA GLY A 54 2.88 17.51 3.15
C GLY A 54 1.58 17.94 2.49
N VAL A 55 0.59 17.04 2.42
CA VAL A 55 -0.79 17.33 2.02
C VAL A 55 -1.75 16.92 3.13
N ASP A 56 -2.92 17.56 3.20
CA ASP A 56 -4.03 17.09 4.03
C ASP A 56 -4.58 15.80 3.39
N ALA A 57 -4.22 14.64 3.95
CA ALA A 57 -4.61 13.34 3.41
C ALA A 57 -5.55 12.59 4.36
N SER A 58 -6.62 12.04 3.80
CA SER A 58 -7.63 11.27 4.52
C SER A 58 -8.12 10.11 3.68
N ALA A 59 -8.36 8.98 4.31
CA ALA A 59 -8.89 7.79 3.68
C ALA A 59 -10.00 7.20 4.55
N SER A 60 -11.12 6.84 3.92
CA SER A 60 -12.19 6.09 4.56
C SER A 60 -11.96 4.61 4.28
N ILE A 61 -11.68 3.83 5.32
CA ILE A 61 -11.36 2.41 5.24
C ILE A 61 -12.41 1.63 6.02
N LEU A 62 -13.13 0.73 5.33
CA LEU A 62 -14.15 -0.13 5.95
C LEU A 62 -15.23 0.68 6.74
N GLY A 63 -15.51 1.92 6.32
CA GLY A 63 -16.45 2.82 6.99
C GLY A 63 -15.86 3.62 8.17
N VAL A 64 -14.56 3.48 8.45
CA VAL A 64 -13.83 4.28 9.44
C VAL A 64 -12.92 5.28 8.73
N GLU A 65 -13.00 6.54 9.13
CA GLU A 65 -12.10 7.58 8.61
C GLU A 65 -10.74 7.50 9.30
N ALA A 66 -9.68 7.50 8.50
CA ALA A 66 -8.29 7.60 8.92
C ALA A 66 -7.67 8.85 8.28
N LYS A 67 -7.14 9.73 9.13
CA LYS A 67 -6.54 11.00 8.71
C LYS A 67 -5.09 11.08 9.19
N LEU A 68 -4.19 11.52 8.31
CA LEU A 68 -2.83 11.84 8.70
C LEU A 68 -2.82 13.22 9.37
N VAL A 69 -2.49 13.27 10.67
CA VAL A 69 -2.38 14.53 11.43
C VAL A 69 -0.96 15.07 11.37
N GLY A 70 0.03 14.17 11.40
CA GLY A 70 1.42 14.55 11.31
C GLY A 70 2.34 13.34 11.26
N ALA A 71 3.55 13.54 10.75
CA ALA A 71 4.58 12.53 10.77
C ALA A 71 5.92 13.22 11.06
N GLN A 72 6.68 12.71 12.02
CA GLN A 72 7.94 13.28 12.47
C GLN A 72 8.96 12.16 12.74
N GLY A 73 10.04 12.13 11.96
CA GLY A 73 10.98 11.00 11.98
C GLY A 73 10.25 9.68 11.69
N ASP A 74 10.40 8.72 12.61
CA ASP A 74 9.80 7.37 12.54
C ASP A 74 8.44 7.27 13.27
N GLN A 75 7.95 8.40 13.80
CA GLN A 75 6.68 8.49 14.52
C GLN A 75 5.62 9.18 13.65
N VAL A 76 4.41 8.65 13.68
CA VAL A 76 3.28 9.18 12.93
C VAL A 76 2.10 9.36 13.87
N THR A 77 1.45 10.51 13.79
CA THR A 77 0.17 10.78 14.42
C THR A 77 -0.92 10.67 13.37
N VAL A 78 -1.81 9.70 13.56
CA VAL A 78 -3.01 9.52 12.74
C VAL A 78 -4.24 9.67 13.61
N GLU A 79 -5.33 10.13 13.03
CA GLU A 79 -6.65 10.10 13.66
C GLU A 79 -7.45 8.99 12.99
N VAL A 80 -7.92 8.02 13.77
CA VAL A 80 -8.71 6.89 13.26
C VAL A 80 -9.99 6.81 14.07
N ALA A 81 -11.14 6.77 13.39
CA ALA A 81 -12.46 6.81 14.05
C ALA A 81 -12.68 8.02 14.98
N GLY A 82 -11.98 9.14 14.74
CA GLY A 82 -12.01 10.33 15.59
C GLY A 82 -11.10 10.26 16.83
N GLU A 83 -10.28 9.22 16.96
CA GLU A 83 -9.30 9.06 18.03
C GLU A 83 -7.88 9.27 17.50
N GLN A 84 -7.09 10.14 18.15
CA GLN A 84 -5.69 10.34 17.77
C GLN A 84 -4.79 9.26 18.36
N LEU A 85 -4.03 8.64 17.47
CA LEU A 85 -3.10 7.57 17.76
C LEU A 85 -1.71 7.98 17.31
N SER A 86 -0.73 7.72 18.18
CA SER A 86 0.66 7.81 17.78
C SER A 86 1.20 6.41 17.51
N LEU A 87 1.66 6.20 16.29
CA LEU A 87 2.26 4.96 15.84
C LEU A 87 3.74 5.17 15.58
N THR A 88 4.54 4.13 15.78
CA THR A 88 5.98 4.12 15.53
C THR A 88 6.35 2.88 14.74
N VAL A 89 7.26 3.03 13.78
CA VAL A 89 7.66 1.92 12.89
C VAL A 89 8.18 0.75 13.71
N GLY A 90 7.72 -0.47 13.39
CA GLY A 90 8.13 -1.70 14.07
C GLY A 90 7.50 -1.93 15.45
N GLN A 91 6.59 -1.06 15.91
CA GLN A 91 5.77 -1.34 17.09
C GLN A 91 4.59 -2.25 16.76
N GLN A 92 4.01 -2.84 17.80
CA GLN A 92 2.81 -3.66 17.66
C GLN A 92 1.62 -2.81 17.19
N ALA A 93 0.69 -3.45 16.48
CA ALA A 93 -0.56 -2.81 16.10
C ALA A 93 -1.31 -2.31 17.34
N THR A 94 -1.90 -1.13 17.21
CA THR A 94 -2.76 -0.52 18.22
C THR A 94 -4.22 -0.74 17.83
N GLU A 95 -5.03 -1.17 18.78
CA GLU A 95 -6.46 -1.37 18.53
C GLU A 95 -7.23 -0.05 18.73
N VAL A 96 -8.10 0.28 17.78
CA VAL A 96 -9.01 1.43 17.82
C VAL A 96 -10.30 1.07 17.08
N GLY A 97 -11.46 1.30 17.70
CA GLY A 97 -12.75 1.02 17.05
C GLY A 97 -12.92 -0.42 16.50
N GLY A 98 -12.26 -1.42 17.10
CA GLY A 98 -12.28 -2.80 16.61
C GLY A 98 -11.37 -3.10 15.40
N LEU A 99 -10.51 -2.15 15.03
CA LEU A 99 -9.50 -2.27 14.00
C LEU A 99 -8.10 -2.27 14.62
N GLN A 100 -7.21 -3.08 14.08
CA GLN A 100 -5.78 -3.12 14.39
C GLN A 100 -5.05 -2.20 13.42
N VAL A 101 -4.45 -1.13 13.94
CA VAL A 101 -3.72 -0.13 13.15
C VAL A 101 -2.23 -0.22 13.47
N SER A 102 -1.40 -0.40 12.47
CA SER A 102 0.05 -0.45 12.61
C SER A 102 0.73 0.44 11.58
N LEU A 103 1.90 0.96 11.94
CA LEU A 103 2.75 1.69 11.02
C LEU A 103 3.73 0.73 10.35
N ASP A 104 3.63 0.60 9.03
CA ASP A 104 4.45 -0.30 8.23
C ASP A 104 5.78 0.36 7.87
N SER A 105 5.71 1.55 7.26
CA SER A 105 6.90 2.31 6.89
C SER A 105 6.66 3.82 6.84
N VAL A 106 7.73 4.57 7.03
CA VAL A 106 7.75 6.04 6.91
C VAL A 106 8.95 6.42 6.06
N THR A 107 8.70 7.26 5.05
CA THR A 107 9.72 7.82 4.17
C THR A 107 9.58 9.34 4.13
N ASP A 108 10.51 10.05 3.50
CA ASP A 108 10.43 11.51 3.37
C ASP A 108 9.19 11.97 2.59
N GLN A 109 8.63 11.11 1.74
CA GLN A 109 7.52 11.45 0.85
C GLN A 109 6.21 10.79 1.26
N GLN A 110 6.25 9.63 1.90
CA GLN A 110 5.08 8.78 2.10
C GLN A 110 5.07 8.11 3.47
N VAL A 111 3.87 7.89 3.99
CA VAL A 111 3.60 7.14 5.22
C VAL A 111 2.70 5.98 4.87
N VAL A 112 3.13 4.75 5.16
CA VAL A 112 2.36 3.54 4.91
C VAL A 112 1.85 3.00 6.23
N ILE A 113 0.54 3.00 6.40
CA ILE A 113 -0.12 2.32 7.53
C ILE A 113 -0.84 1.08 7.05
N ARG A 114 -1.01 0.14 7.97
CA ARG A 114 -1.81 -1.07 7.77
C ARG A 114 -2.94 -1.08 8.77
N VAL A 115 -4.15 -1.26 8.28
CA VAL A 115 -5.38 -1.33 9.06
C VAL A 115 -6.00 -2.70 8.82
N ALA A 116 -6.18 -3.50 9.87
CA ALA A 116 -6.79 -4.82 9.77
C ALA A 116 -7.99 -4.93 10.71
N ARG A 117 -8.98 -5.75 10.36
CA ARG A 117 -10.05 -6.09 11.31
C ARG A 117 -9.44 -6.87 12.46
N ASN A 118 -9.80 -6.53 13.70
CA ASN A 118 -9.47 -7.39 14.83
C ASN A 118 -10.38 -8.64 14.74
N THR A 119 -9.88 -9.74 14.18
CA THR A 119 -10.63 -10.99 14.03
C THR A 119 -10.52 -11.90 15.25
N SER A 120 -10.46 -11.34 16.46
CA SER A 120 -10.56 -12.13 17.70
C SER A 120 -11.95 -12.76 17.78
N SER A 121 -12.09 -13.94 17.19
CA SER A 121 -13.27 -14.82 17.30
C SER A 121 -13.03 -15.89 18.36
#